data_AF-A0A350IWR2-F1
#
_entry.id   AF-A0A350IWR2-F1
#
_cell.length_a   1.000
_cell.length_b   1.000
_cell.length_c   1.000
_cell.angle_alpha   90.00
_cell.angle_beta   90.00
_cell.angle_gamma   90.00
#
_symmetry.space_group_name_H-M   'P 1'
#
loop_
_entity.id
_entity.type
_entity.pdbx_description
1 polymer ?
#
loop_
_entity_poly.entity_id
_entity_poly.type
_entity_poly.pdbx_seq_one_letter_code
_entity_poly.pdbx_strand_id
1 'polypeptide(L)'
;MKVNCTEEIQSFMDRCMFHIQSDWKSEFVGMHITKAQEKQIQREMHEAGFHEFAGNEDTWPSLFLSSSEWAESPYHSSISLDLIKDENFSFETVRTAGRELFNADAIVKDPDRELNDSMVLRAMDRNFDAIYLYQDDDEWMVDAPSEAATNDAPAVRAHGKVVTFGLGIGYFIFMAMRNPLVKEITVVESSAEVIAMFERFLYPQFPHDIPLHFIHGDAFDYFNESFLSGFDYIYTDIWKSAQDGLEIMEKLLHQYVPPFEKADFWIEDSCEEIMWTLIFLYFEAIAHDRIPEVNPIYESQMQKIRAWFDPIEHTITDPKEIQFYMYDTDTIRHILSL
;
A
#
# COMPACT_ATOMS: atom_id res chain seq x y z
N MET A 1 1.37 27.44 -11.55
CA MET A 1 1.26 26.84 -12.92
C MET A 1 0.09 27.42 -13.71
N LYS A 2 0.04 27.18 -15.03
CA LYS A 2 -1.11 27.43 -15.90
C LYS A 2 -1.39 26.22 -16.79
N VAL A 3 -2.64 26.03 -17.21
CA VAL A 3 -3.01 25.01 -18.19
C VAL A 3 -3.61 25.72 -19.40
N ASN A 4 -3.05 25.47 -20.59
CA ASN A 4 -3.69 25.84 -21.83
C ASN A 4 -4.62 24.69 -22.24
N CYS A 5 -5.93 24.84 -22.04
CA CYS A 5 -6.90 23.77 -22.26
C CYS A 5 -7.07 23.48 -23.77
N THR A 6 -6.18 22.64 -24.30
CA THR A 6 -6.28 22.09 -25.66
C THR A 6 -7.43 21.07 -25.74
N GLU A 7 -7.83 20.70 -26.95
CA GLU A 7 -8.84 19.65 -27.15
C GLU A 7 -8.38 18.30 -26.55
N GLU A 8 -7.07 18.02 -26.59
CA GLU A 8 -6.48 16.82 -25.99
C GLU A 8 -6.55 16.84 -24.45
N ILE A 9 -6.23 17.99 -23.83
CA ILE A 9 -6.36 18.17 -22.38
C ILE A 9 -7.82 18.07 -21.94
N GLN A 10 -8.74 18.72 -22.66
CA GLN A 10 -10.16 18.62 -22.35
C GLN A 10 -10.64 17.17 -22.44
N SER A 11 -10.27 16.46 -23.52
CA SER A 11 -10.64 15.06 -23.70
C SER A 11 -10.09 14.16 -22.60
N PHE A 12 -8.86 14.43 -22.13
CA PHE A 12 -8.26 13.74 -20.99
C PHE A 12 -9.01 14.02 -19.68
N MET A 13 -9.34 15.29 -19.41
CA MET A 13 -10.10 15.69 -18.23
C MET A 13 -11.51 15.06 -18.21
N ASP A 14 -12.17 14.99 -19.36
CA ASP A 14 -13.49 14.37 -19.48
C ASP A 14 -13.43 12.86 -19.14
N ARG A 15 -12.36 12.15 -19.55
CA ARG A 15 -12.15 10.74 -19.20
C ARG A 15 -11.86 10.55 -17.71
N CYS A 16 -11.00 11.39 -17.12
CA CYS A 16 -10.74 11.37 -15.69
C CYS A 16 -12.02 11.61 -14.87
N MET A 17 -12.81 12.62 -15.24
CA MET A 17 -14.08 12.92 -14.58
C MET A 17 -15.07 11.76 -14.69
N PHE A 18 -15.11 11.09 -15.84
CA PHE A 18 -15.94 9.91 -16.04
C PHE A 18 -15.52 8.76 -15.12
N HIS A 19 -14.22 8.49 -14.97
CA HIS A 19 -13.73 7.43 -14.07
C HIS A 19 -13.99 7.77 -12.60
N ILE A 20 -13.76 9.01 -12.15
CA ILE A 20 -14.11 9.46 -10.78
C ILE A 20 -15.59 9.21 -10.47
N GLN A 21 -16.48 9.36 -11.46
CA GLN A 21 -17.93 9.20 -11.29
C GLN A 21 -18.41 7.75 -11.43
N SER A 22 -17.53 6.84 -11.87
CA SER A 22 -17.86 5.44 -12.14
C SER A 22 -17.43 4.56 -10.99
N ASP A 23 -18.36 3.79 -10.43
CA ASP A 23 -18.10 2.91 -9.27
C ASP A 23 -18.33 1.43 -9.60
N TRP A 24 -18.19 1.04 -10.88
CA TRP A 24 -18.51 -0.33 -11.31
C TRP A 24 -17.55 -1.37 -10.74
N LYS A 25 -16.31 -0.98 -10.42
CA LYS A 25 -15.31 -1.91 -9.88
C LYS A 25 -15.65 -2.36 -8.46
N SER A 26 -16.37 -1.56 -7.68
CA SER A 26 -16.76 -1.94 -6.32
C SER A 26 -17.82 -3.06 -6.31
N GLU A 27 -18.58 -3.24 -7.39
CA GLU A 27 -19.57 -4.33 -7.53
C GLU A 27 -18.95 -5.74 -7.46
N PHE A 28 -17.64 -5.85 -7.73
CA PHE A 28 -16.90 -7.12 -7.66
C PHE A 28 -16.42 -7.45 -6.24
N VAL A 29 -16.33 -6.48 -5.34
CA VAL A 29 -15.85 -6.71 -3.98
C VAL A 29 -16.87 -7.54 -3.20
N GLY A 30 -16.40 -8.62 -2.57
CA GLY A 30 -17.25 -9.58 -1.87
C GLY A 30 -18.06 -10.49 -2.79
N MET A 31 -17.88 -10.41 -4.12
CA MET A 31 -18.58 -11.27 -5.05
C MET A 31 -18.17 -12.72 -4.85
N HIS A 32 -19.15 -13.61 -4.67
CA HIS A 32 -18.92 -15.05 -4.61
C HIS A 32 -18.72 -15.63 -6.02
N ILE A 33 -17.62 -16.35 -6.23
CA ILE A 33 -17.19 -16.84 -7.55
C ILE A 33 -16.88 -18.34 -7.55
N THR A 34 -17.02 -19.00 -8.70
CA THR A 34 -16.59 -20.41 -8.85
C THR A 34 -15.60 -20.55 -10.00
N LYS A 35 -14.78 -21.61 -9.96
CA LYS A 35 -13.83 -21.93 -11.05
C LYS A 35 -14.50 -22.07 -12.42
N ALA A 36 -15.78 -22.47 -12.46
CA ALA A 36 -16.54 -22.56 -13.70
C ALA A 36 -16.93 -21.17 -14.28
N GLN A 37 -17.05 -20.16 -13.42
CA GLN A 37 -17.42 -18.79 -13.78
C GLN A 37 -16.20 -17.88 -14.00
N GLU A 38 -14.99 -18.32 -13.61
CA GLU A 38 -13.77 -17.49 -13.61
C GLU A 38 -13.58 -16.69 -14.90
N LYS A 39 -13.63 -17.34 -16.07
CA LYS A 39 -13.46 -16.67 -17.36
C LYS A 39 -14.58 -15.69 -17.70
N GLN A 40 -15.81 -15.97 -17.28
CA GLN A 40 -16.92 -15.04 -17.47
C GLN A 40 -16.68 -13.78 -16.63
N ILE A 41 -16.33 -13.95 -15.36
CA ILE A 41 -16.12 -12.84 -14.43
C ILE A 41 -14.90 -12.00 -14.85
N GLN A 42 -13.83 -12.63 -15.32
CA GLN A 42 -12.69 -11.88 -15.88
C GLN A 42 -13.09 -11.01 -17.07
N ARG A 43 -14.02 -11.46 -17.93
CA ARG A 43 -14.54 -10.63 -19.04
C ARG A 43 -15.41 -9.48 -18.52
N GLU A 44 -16.23 -9.71 -17.50
CA GLU A 44 -16.99 -8.65 -16.83
C GLU A 44 -16.05 -7.62 -16.17
N MET A 45 -14.97 -8.07 -15.53
CA MET A 45 -13.93 -7.19 -14.98
C MET A 45 -13.16 -6.44 -16.08
N HIS A 46 -12.89 -7.08 -17.22
CA HIS A 46 -12.33 -6.39 -18.39
C HIS A 46 -13.25 -5.25 -18.86
N GLU A 47 -14.55 -5.52 -18.99
CA GLU A 47 -15.56 -4.52 -19.37
C GLU A 47 -15.68 -3.39 -18.34
N ALA A 48 -15.49 -3.70 -17.05
CA ALA A 48 -15.45 -2.73 -15.96
C ALA A 48 -14.11 -1.96 -15.84
N GLY A 49 -13.14 -2.23 -16.73
CA GLY A 49 -11.89 -1.47 -16.80
C GLY A 49 -10.79 -1.92 -15.83
N PHE A 50 -10.77 -3.18 -15.40
CA PHE A 50 -9.61 -3.75 -14.70
C PHE A 50 -8.46 -3.99 -15.68
N HIS A 51 -7.38 -3.20 -15.59
CA HIS A 51 -6.30 -3.20 -16.57
C HIS A 51 -5.53 -4.53 -16.67
N GLU A 52 -5.47 -5.32 -15.59
CA GLU A 52 -4.88 -6.66 -15.61
C GLU A 52 -5.59 -7.62 -16.60
N PHE A 53 -6.82 -7.30 -17.00
CA PHE A 53 -7.60 -8.03 -17.99
C PHE A 53 -7.71 -7.30 -19.34
N ALA A 54 -6.99 -6.20 -19.59
CA ALA A 54 -7.06 -5.48 -20.88
C ALA A 54 -6.39 -6.22 -22.07
N GLY A 55 -5.48 -7.16 -21.77
CA GLY A 55 -4.67 -7.88 -22.76
C GLY A 55 -5.31 -9.16 -23.30
N ASN A 56 -4.47 -10.06 -23.82
CA ASN A 56 -4.92 -11.37 -24.32
C ASN A 56 -5.55 -12.21 -23.20
N GLU A 57 -6.77 -12.70 -23.43
CA GLU A 57 -7.54 -13.52 -22.49
C GLU A 57 -6.78 -14.77 -22.01
N ASP A 58 -5.90 -15.33 -22.84
CA ASP A 58 -5.07 -16.50 -22.48
C ASP A 58 -3.98 -16.18 -21.46
N THR A 59 -3.65 -14.89 -21.28
CA THR A 59 -2.61 -14.40 -20.36
C THR A 59 -3.15 -13.80 -19.07
N TRP A 60 -4.48 -13.70 -18.93
CA TRP A 60 -5.10 -13.12 -17.75
C TRP A 60 -4.77 -13.92 -16.48
N PRO A 61 -4.41 -13.25 -15.37
CA PRO A 61 -4.11 -13.91 -14.11
C PRO A 61 -5.35 -14.60 -13.54
N SER A 62 -5.15 -15.68 -12.79
CA SER A 62 -6.28 -16.37 -12.13
C SER A 62 -6.91 -15.46 -11.08
N LEU A 63 -8.25 -15.52 -10.97
CA LEU A 63 -8.98 -14.89 -9.87
C LEU A 63 -8.82 -15.65 -8.55
N PHE A 64 -8.16 -16.80 -8.54
CA PHE A 64 -8.02 -17.62 -7.35
C PHE A 64 -6.58 -17.73 -6.87
N LEU A 65 -6.41 -17.49 -5.58
CA LEU A 65 -5.19 -17.83 -4.85
C LEU A 65 -5.30 -19.26 -4.31
N SER A 66 -4.19 -19.99 -4.38
CA SER A 66 -4.10 -21.35 -3.85
C SER A 66 -3.92 -21.30 -2.33
N SER A 67 -4.91 -21.78 -1.60
CA SER A 67 -4.82 -21.85 -0.13
C SER A 67 -3.70 -22.77 0.35
N SER A 68 -3.33 -23.77 -0.47
CA SER A 68 -2.17 -24.64 -0.16
C SER A 68 -0.85 -23.89 -0.35
N GLU A 69 -0.69 -23.14 -1.45
CA GLU A 69 0.55 -22.39 -1.70
C GLU A 69 0.77 -21.30 -0.65
N TRP A 70 -0.31 -20.64 -0.21
CA TRP A 70 -0.25 -19.68 0.88
C TRP A 70 0.23 -20.31 2.19
N ALA A 71 -0.36 -21.45 2.59
CA ALA A 71 0.05 -22.19 3.79
C ALA A 71 1.49 -22.77 3.70
N GLU A 72 1.96 -23.05 2.49
CA GLU A 72 3.32 -23.55 2.22
C GLU A 72 4.33 -22.42 1.95
N SER A 73 3.90 -21.15 2.02
CA SER A 73 4.78 -20.02 1.79
C SER A 73 5.95 -20.01 2.78
N PRO A 74 7.08 -19.36 2.44
CA PRO A 74 8.26 -19.32 3.31
C PRO A 74 7.98 -18.94 4.76
N TYR A 75 7.14 -17.93 4.97
CA TYR A 75 6.77 -17.45 6.30
C TYR A 75 5.90 -18.47 7.03
N HIS A 76 4.77 -18.86 6.45
CA HIS A 76 3.78 -19.74 7.08
C HIS A 76 4.30 -21.17 7.33
N SER A 77 5.25 -21.65 6.51
CA SER A 77 5.91 -22.93 6.72
C SER A 77 6.97 -22.91 7.82
N SER A 78 7.44 -21.72 8.23
CA SER A 78 8.51 -21.54 9.22
C SER A 78 8.00 -20.98 10.55
N ILE A 79 6.91 -20.20 10.52
CA ILE A 79 6.39 -19.44 11.66
C ILE A 79 5.03 -19.97 12.08
N SER A 80 4.95 -20.41 13.33
CA SER A 80 3.71 -20.86 13.98
C SER A 80 3.19 -19.75 14.90
N LEU A 81 2.18 -19.00 14.42
CA LEU A 81 1.53 -17.92 15.19
C LEU A 81 0.66 -18.46 16.33
N ASP A 82 0.22 -19.73 16.25
CA ASP A 82 -0.55 -20.42 17.30
C ASP A 82 0.24 -20.68 18.59
N LEU A 83 1.55 -20.41 18.57
CA LEU A 83 2.40 -20.42 19.75
C LEU A 83 2.29 -19.14 20.58
N ILE A 84 1.76 -18.04 20.02
CA ILE A 84 1.59 -16.78 20.73
C ILE A 84 0.55 -16.97 21.82
N LYS A 85 1.01 -16.89 23.07
CA LYS A 85 0.14 -16.97 24.24
C LYS A 85 0.75 -16.24 25.41
N ASP A 86 0.33 -14.99 25.60
CA ASP A 86 0.67 -14.22 26.80
C ASP A 86 -0.54 -13.50 27.38
N GLU A 87 -0.28 -12.51 28.24
CA GLU A 87 -1.33 -11.79 28.95
C GLU A 87 -2.07 -10.78 28.08
N ASN A 88 -1.42 -10.23 27.05
CA ASN A 88 -1.96 -9.18 26.19
C ASN A 88 -2.35 -9.72 24.82
N PHE A 89 -1.67 -10.77 24.34
CA PHE A 89 -1.88 -11.34 23.02
C PHE A 89 -2.53 -12.71 23.06
N SER A 90 -3.53 -12.87 22.20
CA SER A 90 -4.13 -14.17 21.88
C SER A 90 -4.33 -14.29 20.38
N PHE A 91 -4.52 -15.53 19.92
CA PHE A 91 -4.86 -15.81 18.53
C PHE A 91 -6.14 -16.64 18.47
N GLU A 92 -6.88 -16.47 17.38
CA GLU A 92 -8.00 -17.30 17.02
C GLU A 92 -7.82 -17.79 15.58
N THR A 93 -8.11 -19.08 15.37
CA THR A 93 -8.23 -19.63 14.03
C THR A 93 -9.69 -19.58 13.61
N VAL A 94 -10.00 -18.71 12.64
CA VAL A 94 -11.34 -18.54 12.11
C VAL A 94 -11.44 -19.19 10.75
N ARG A 95 -12.44 -20.07 10.58
CA ARG A 95 -12.72 -20.69 9.29
C ARG A 95 -13.40 -19.68 8.37
N THR A 96 -12.63 -19.14 7.44
CA THR A 96 -13.08 -18.12 6.48
C THR A 96 -13.67 -18.77 5.23
N ALA A 97 -14.72 -18.15 4.70
CA ALA A 97 -15.30 -18.56 3.42
C ALA A 97 -14.28 -18.31 2.31
N GLY A 98 -13.95 -19.36 1.55
CA GLY A 98 -13.25 -19.16 0.30
C GLY A 98 -14.20 -18.60 -0.75
N ARG A 99 -13.69 -18.37 -1.95
CA ARG A 99 -14.48 -18.03 -3.14
C ARG A 99 -15.18 -16.68 -3.12
N GLU A 100 -14.86 -15.80 -2.18
CA GLU A 100 -15.31 -14.40 -2.20
C GLU A 100 -14.14 -13.52 -2.63
N LEU A 101 -14.40 -12.60 -3.57
CA LEU A 101 -13.39 -11.65 -4.04
C LEU A 101 -13.08 -10.63 -2.95
N PHE A 102 -11.81 -10.48 -2.59
CA PHE A 102 -11.28 -9.47 -1.69
C PHE A 102 -10.09 -8.77 -2.35
N ASN A 103 -9.74 -7.57 -1.88
CA ASN A 103 -8.54 -6.89 -2.34
C ASN A 103 -7.30 -7.59 -1.78
N ALA A 104 -6.49 -8.15 -2.68
CA ALA A 104 -5.35 -8.99 -2.33
C ALA A 104 -4.01 -8.27 -2.40
N ASP A 105 -3.97 -6.98 -2.76
CA ASP A 105 -2.75 -6.19 -2.91
C ASP A 105 -3.04 -4.69 -2.71
N ALA A 106 -2.02 -3.84 -2.80
CA ALA A 106 -2.18 -2.40 -2.92
C ALA A 106 -2.96 -2.02 -4.18
N ILE A 107 -3.55 -0.82 -4.19
CA ILE A 107 -4.17 -0.23 -5.38
C ILE A 107 -3.15 -0.19 -6.53
N VAL A 108 -3.56 -0.67 -7.70
CA VAL A 108 -2.78 -0.62 -8.92
C VAL A 108 -3.12 0.65 -9.67
N LYS A 109 -2.10 1.48 -9.88
CA LYS A 109 -2.17 2.69 -10.70
C LYS A 109 -2.64 2.38 -12.11
N ASP A 110 -3.53 3.20 -12.63
CA ASP A 110 -3.95 3.21 -14.03
C ASP A 110 -2.73 3.45 -14.93
N PRO A 111 -2.42 2.52 -15.87
CA PRO A 111 -1.31 2.70 -16.81
C PRO A 111 -1.51 3.90 -17.74
N ASP A 112 -2.76 4.26 -18.05
CA ASP A 112 -3.12 5.43 -18.84
C ASP A 112 -3.24 6.69 -17.96
N ARG A 113 -3.17 6.55 -16.63
CA ARG A 113 -3.16 7.65 -15.65
C ARG A 113 -4.37 8.58 -15.77
N GLU A 114 -5.54 7.98 -15.94
CA GLU A 114 -6.82 8.66 -16.12
C GLU A 114 -7.77 8.40 -14.95
N LEU A 115 -7.23 8.11 -13.74
CA LEU A 115 -8.01 7.81 -12.52
C LEU A 115 -8.90 6.57 -12.66
N ASN A 116 -8.51 5.62 -13.53
CA ASN A 116 -9.12 4.31 -13.62
C ASN A 116 -8.33 3.26 -12.81
N ASP A 117 -7.89 3.63 -11.61
CA ASP A 117 -7.12 2.76 -10.72
C ASP A 117 -7.96 1.55 -10.28
N SER A 118 -7.30 0.48 -9.82
CA SER A 118 -8.02 -0.75 -9.46
C SER A 118 -7.39 -1.52 -8.31
N MET A 119 -8.26 -2.08 -7.47
CA MET A 119 -7.93 -3.15 -6.55
C MET A 119 -7.48 -4.41 -7.30
N VAL A 120 -6.64 -5.23 -6.68
CA VAL A 120 -6.31 -6.57 -7.18
C VAL A 120 -7.25 -7.57 -6.53
N LEU A 121 -8.36 -7.87 -7.20
CA LEU A 121 -9.39 -8.74 -6.60
C LEU A 121 -9.07 -10.22 -6.83
N ARG A 122 -9.02 -10.97 -5.73
CA ARG A 122 -8.82 -12.42 -5.74
C ARG A 122 -9.72 -13.11 -4.73
N ALA A 123 -9.92 -14.41 -4.90
CA ALA A 123 -10.60 -15.26 -3.95
C ALA A 123 -9.73 -16.46 -3.57
N MET A 124 -9.88 -16.98 -2.35
CA MET A 124 -9.24 -18.25 -2.01
C MET A 124 -9.95 -19.41 -2.72
N ASP A 125 -9.20 -20.36 -3.27
CA ASP A 125 -9.72 -21.50 -4.04
C ASP A 125 -10.63 -22.45 -3.24
N ARG A 126 -10.48 -22.43 -1.91
CA ARG A 126 -11.31 -23.15 -0.94
C ARG A 126 -11.43 -22.36 0.36
N ASN A 127 -12.31 -22.81 1.25
CA ASN A 127 -12.33 -22.31 2.61
C ASN A 127 -10.97 -22.61 3.27
N PHE A 128 -10.49 -21.64 4.02
CA PHE A 128 -9.20 -21.67 4.68
C PHE A 128 -9.38 -21.20 6.12
N ASP A 129 -8.36 -21.49 6.92
CA ASP A 129 -8.31 -21.08 8.30
C ASP A 129 -7.43 -19.83 8.36
N ALA A 130 -8.04 -18.68 8.63
CA ALA A 130 -7.35 -17.41 8.82
C ALA A 130 -6.94 -17.27 10.29
N ILE A 131 -5.80 -16.64 10.54
CA ILE A 131 -5.31 -16.38 11.90
C ILE A 131 -5.59 -14.92 12.22
N TYR A 132 -6.43 -14.71 13.23
CA TYR A 132 -6.69 -13.41 13.82
C TYR A 132 -5.86 -13.27 15.09
N LEU A 133 -5.14 -12.16 15.22
CA LEU A 133 -4.43 -11.81 16.44
C LEU A 133 -5.17 -10.68 17.13
N TYR A 134 -5.32 -10.82 18.45
CA TYR A 134 -5.95 -9.85 19.31
C TYR A 134 -4.96 -9.32 20.32
N GLN A 135 -5.06 -8.03 20.62
CA GLN A 135 -4.38 -7.38 21.73
C GLN A 135 -5.43 -6.83 22.70
N ASP A 136 -5.42 -7.28 23.95
CA ASP A 136 -6.39 -6.85 24.98
C ASP A 136 -7.87 -6.96 24.55
N ASP A 137 -8.22 -8.07 23.88
CA ASP A 137 -9.52 -8.37 23.27
C ASP A 137 -9.92 -7.53 22.03
N ASP A 138 -9.11 -6.55 21.63
CA ASP A 138 -9.30 -5.80 20.38
C ASP A 138 -8.61 -6.51 19.21
N GLU A 139 -9.26 -6.53 18.04
CA GLU A 139 -8.67 -7.05 16.81
C GLU A 139 -7.42 -6.22 16.46
N TRP A 140 -6.26 -6.87 16.47
CA TRP A 140 -4.99 -6.22 16.21
C TRP A 140 -4.61 -6.36 14.74
N MET A 141 -4.56 -7.60 14.23
CA MET A 141 -4.29 -7.87 12.82
C MET A 141 -4.77 -9.23 12.36
N VAL A 142 -4.88 -9.39 11.04
CA VAL A 142 -5.21 -10.64 10.36
C VAL A 142 -4.05 -11.05 9.48
N ASP A 143 -3.59 -12.29 9.62
CA ASP A 143 -2.66 -12.88 8.66
C ASP A 143 -3.44 -13.24 7.38
N ALA A 144 -3.43 -12.31 6.43
CA ALA A 144 -4.16 -12.41 5.17
C ALA A 144 -3.19 -12.61 4.00
N PRO A 145 -3.63 -13.22 2.88
CA PRO A 145 -2.80 -13.37 1.69
C PRO A 145 -2.21 -12.05 1.14
N SER A 146 -2.82 -10.91 1.45
CA SER A 146 -2.32 -9.57 1.09
C SER A 146 -1.00 -9.21 1.77
N GLU A 147 -0.66 -9.84 2.90
CA GLU A 147 0.64 -9.64 3.58
C GLU A 147 1.79 -9.93 2.62
N ALA A 148 1.73 -11.07 1.93
CA ALA A 148 2.76 -11.45 0.96
C ALA A 148 2.79 -10.50 -0.24
N ALA A 149 1.63 -10.17 -0.80
CA ALA A 149 1.54 -9.32 -1.98
C ALA A 149 2.13 -7.91 -1.74
N THR A 150 1.87 -7.35 -0.56
CA THR A 150 2.27 -5.98 -0.22
C THR A 150 3.68 -5.86 0.37
N ASN A 151 4.18 -6.90 1.05
CA ASN A 151 5.50 -6.85 1.74
C ASN A 151 6.64 -7.54 0.98
N ASP A 152 6.37 -8.52 0.11
CA ASP A 152 7.44 -9.27 -0.58
C ASP A 152 8.27 -8.36 -1.49
N ALA A 153 7.63 -7.43 -2.20
CA ALA A 153 8.33 -6.54 -3.13
C ALA A 153 9.29 -5.57 -2.40
N PRO A 154 8.90 -4.87 -1.32
CA PRO A 154 9.83 -4.17 -0.43
C PRO A 154 10.96 -5.07 0.11
N ALA A 155 10.64 -6.28 0.59
CA ALA A 155 11.65 -7.19 1.13
C ALA A 155 12.71 -7.63 0.10
N VAL A 156 12.33 -7.74 -1.17
CA VAL A 156 13.26 -7.99 -2.29
C VAL A 156 14.16 -6.77 -2.58
N ARG A 157 13.64 -5.54 -2.43
CA ARG A 157 14.42 -4.30 -2.60
C ARG A 157 15.35 -4.02 -1.42
N ALA A 158 15.03 -4.52 -0.23
CA ALA A 158 15.81 -4.34 0.97
C ALA A 158 17.28 -4.80 0.79
N HIS A 159 18.22 -4.00 1.27
CA HIS A 159 19.65 -4.28 1.14
C HIS A 159 20.46 -3.55 2.22
N GLY A 160 21.68 -4.04 2.48
CA GLY A 160 22.60 -3.38 3.40
C GLY A 160 22.08 -3.33 4.84
N LYS A 161 22.21 -2.16 5.47
CA LYS A 161 21.62 -1.86 6.78
C LYS A 161 20.17 -1.43 6.59
N VAL A 162 19.24 -2.25 7.07
CA VAL A 162 17.80 -1.98 6.93
C VAL A 162 17.28 -1.42 8.24
N VAL A 163 16.44 -0.39 8.16
CA VAL A 163 15.56 0.00 9.27
C VAL A 163 14.11 -0.23 8.87
N THR A 164 13.32 -0.75 9.81
CA THR A 164 11.87 -0.81 9.68
C THR A 164 11.18 -0.17 10.87
N PHE A 165 10.12 0.57 10.59
CA PHE A 165 9.21 1.13 11.60
C PHE A 165 7.96 0.28 11.66
N GLY A 166 7.63 -0.19 12.87
CA GLY A 166 6.60 -1.19 13.09
C GLY A 166 7.17 -2.60 13.06
N LEU A 167 6.82 -3.40 14.06
CA LEU A 167 7.25 -4.80 14.18
C LEU A 167 6.19 -5.76 13.64
N GLY A 168 4.93 -5.57 14.04
CA GLY A 168 3.83 -6.48 13.73
C GLY A 168 4.16 -7.94 14.12
N ILE A 169 3.77 -8.89 13.28
CA ILE A 169 4.23 -10.29 13.36
C ILE A 169 5.61 -10.50 12.69
N GLY A 170 6.19 -9.46 12.11
CA GLY A 170 7.51 -9.50 11.48
C GLY A 170 7.56 -10.21 10.12
N TYR A 171 6.47 -10.18 9.34
CA TYR A 171 6.44 -10.75 7.99
C TYR A 171 7.51 -10.13 7.09
N PHE A 172 7.54 -8.79 6.96
CA PHE A 172 8.58 -8.08 6.21
C PHE A 172 9.99 -8.44 6.70
N ILE A 173 10.21 -8.46 8.01
CA ILE A 173 11.51 -8.76 8.63
C ILE A 173 11.96 -10.16 8.23
N PHE A 174 11.08 -11.16 8.33
CA PHE A 174 11.38 -12.53 7.95
C PHE A 174 11.77 -12.64 6.48
N MET A 175 11.03 -11.98 5.59
CA MET A 175 11.31 -11.99 4.16
C MET A 175 12.60 -11.23 3.82
N ALA A 176 12.86 -10.09 4.47
CA ALA A 176 14.10 -9.33 4.33
C ALA A 176 15.32 -10.13 4.83
N MET A 177 15.17 -10.93 5.90
CA MET A 177 16.24 -11.82 6.38
C MET A 177 16.63 -12.90 5.36
N ARG A 178 15.74 -13.24 4.42
CA ARG A 178 16.03 -14.21 3.36
C ARG A 178 16.74 -13.57 2.17
N ASN A 179 16.83 -12.25 2.12
CA ASN A 179 17.49 -11.52 1.05
C ASN A 179 19.01 -11.46 1.31
N PRO A 180 19.85 -12.06 0.45
CA PRO A 180 21.31 -12.11 0.67
C PRO A 180 22.00 -10.74 0.61
N LEU A 181 21.31 -9.70 0.12
CA LEU A 181 21.81 -8.33 0.08
C LEU A 181 21.69 -7.62 1.43
N VAL A 182 20.79 -8.08 2.32
CA VAL A 182 20.64 -7.54 3.67
C VAL A 182 21.84 -7.95 4.54
N LYS A 183 22.22 -7.07 5.48
CA LYS A 183 23.37 -7.24 6.37
C LYS A 183 23.02 -7.14 7.84
N GLU A 184 22.05 -6.29 8.18
CA GLU A 184 21.46 -6.16 9.51
C GLU A 184 20.11 -5.48 9.39
N ILE A 185 19.22 -5.75 10.34
CA ILE A 185 17.89 -5.12 10.42
C ILE A 185 17.77 -4.47 11.80
N THR A 186 17.33 -3.21 11.82
CA THR A 186 16.91 -2.49 13.03
C THR A 186 15.41 -2.25 12.97
N VAL A 187 14.70 -2.60 14.02
CA VAL A 187 13.26 -2.37 14.16
C VAL A 187 13.04 -1.26 15.18
N VAL A 188 12.25 -0.26 14.81
CA VAL A 188 11.73 0.74 15.75
C VAL A 188 10.26 0.39 16.02
N GLU A 189 9.96 0.00 17.26
CA GLU A 189 8.61 -0.39 17.69
C GLU A 189 8.25 0.33 19.00
N SER A 190 7.05 0.89 19.04
CA SER A 190 6.55 1.69 20.15
C SER A 190 5.97 0.86 21.30
N SER A 191 5.43 -0.33 21.03
CA SER A 191 4.87 -1.21 22.04
C SER A 191 5.92 -2.17 22.59
N ALA A 192 6.22 -2.03 23.88
CA ALA A 192 7.03 -2.99 24.61
C ALA A 192 6.41 -4.39 24.63
N GLU A 193 5.08 -4.48 24.61
CA GLU A 193 4.32 -5.72 24.60
C GLU A 193 4.50 -6.45 23.27
N VAL A 194 4.41 -5.76 22.13
CA VAL A 194 4.67 -6.35 20.79
C VAL A 194 6.11 -6.85 20.70
N ILE A 195 7.09 -6.07 21.16
CA ILE A 195 8.50 -6.51 21.21
C ILE A 195 8.64 -7.78 22.05
N ALA A 196 8.08 -7.79 23.26
CA ALA A 196 8.18 -8.93 24.16
C ALA A 196 7.51 -10.19 23.59
N MET A 197 6.35 -10.05 22.95
CA MET A 197 5.64 -11.13 22.26
C MET A 197 6.49 -11.68 21.10
N PHE A 198 7.00 -10.79 20.25
CA PHE A 198 7.83 -11.16 19.10
C PHE A 198 9.10 -11.89 19.55
N GLU A 199 9.88 -11.32 20.47
CA GLU A 199 11.13 -11.91 20.96
C GLU A 199 10.91 -13.28 21.61
N ARG A 200 9.77 -13.46 22.29
CA ARG A 200 9.45 -14.69 23.01
C ARG A 200 8.93 -15.81 22.11
N PHE A 201 8.04 -15.50 21.18
CA PHE A 201 7.29 -16.51 20.43
C PHE A 201 7.70 -16.59 18.95
N LEU A 202 8.06 -15.48 18.32
CA LEU A 202 8.29 -15.40 16.87
C LEU A 202 9.78 -15.46 16.52
N TYR A 203 10.60 -14.58 17.10
CA TYR A 203 12.03 -14.49 16.81
C TYR A 203 12.79 -15.84 16.90
N PRO A 204 12.52 -16.76 17.86
CA PRO A 204 13.18 -18.06 17.90
C PRO A 204 12.95 -18.94 16.65
N GLN A 205 11.93 -18.63 15.84
CA GLN A 205 11.57 -19.34 14.62
C GLN A 205 12.20 -18.70 13.36
N PHE A 206 12.80 -17.51 13.47
CA PHE A 206 13.37 -16.76 12.34
C PHE A 206 14.75 -17.30 11.94
N PRO A 207 15.26 -16.97 10.74
CA PRO A 207 16.68 -17.12 10.42
C PRO A 207 17.56 -16.31 11.40
N HIS A 208 18.76 -16.81 11.73
CA HIS A 208 19.66 -16.20 12.72
C HIS A 208 21.01 -15.76 12.12
N ASP A 209 21.12 -15.76 10.80
CA ASP A 209 22.32 -15.37 10.05
C ASP A 209 22.44 -13.86 9.86
N ILE A 210 21.35 -13.11 10.01
CA ILE A 210 21.31 -11.65 9.95
C ILE A 210 21.04 -11.08 11.34
N PRO A 211 21.88 -10.15 11.86
CA PRO A 211 21.62 -9.44 13.10
C PRO A 211 20.28 -8.69 13.06
N LEU A 212 19.49 -8.86 14.12
CA LEU A 212 18.26 -8.13 14.37
C LEU A 212 18.42 -7.28 15.64
N HIS A 213 18.10 -6.00 15.54
CA HIS A 213 18.18 -5.04 16.63
C HIS A 213 16.81 -4.42 16.88
N PHE A 214 16.46 -4.21 18.15
CA PHE A 214 15.22 -3.56 18.54
C PHE A 214 15.51 -2.22 19.21
N ILE A 215 14.76 -1.21 18.81
CA ILE A 215 14.66 0.08 19.46
C ILE A 215 13.21 0.20 19.94
N HIS A 216 13.01 0.13 21.25
CA HIS A 216 11.73 0.49 21.84
C HIS A 216 11.59 2.02 21.81
N GLY A 217 10.77 2.53 20.90
CA GLY A 217 10.63 3.95 20.66
C GLY A 217 9.55 4.28 19.64
N ASP A 218 9.10 5.54 19.67
CA ASP A 218 8.12 6.05 18.73
C ASP A 218 8.80 6.30 17.36
N ALA A 219 8.19 5.84 16.27
CA ALA A 219 8.70 6.07 14.92
C ALA A 219 8.97 7.55 14.64
N PHE A 220 8.14 8.46 15.16
CA PHE A 220 8.29 9.90 14.96
C PHE A 220 9.56 10.47 15.63
N ASP A 221 10.10 9.85 16.68
CA ASP A 221 11.35 10.29 17.30
C ASP A 221 12.58 9.95 16.43
N TYR A 222 12.46 8.93 15.58
CA TYR A 222 13.55 8.36 14.80
C TYR A 222 13.43 8.65 13.29
N PHE A 223 12.28 9.11 12.80
CA PHE A 223 12.08 9.45 11.38
C PHE A 223 12.68 10.82 11.02
N ASN A 224 14.02 10.90 11.06
CA ASN A 224 14.76 12.10 10.73
C ASN A 224 16.08 11.78 10.01
N GLU A 225 16.63 12.75 9.28
CA GLU A 225 17.86 12.57 8.48
C GLU A 225 19.03 12.00 9.29
N SER A 226 19.21 12.46 10.54
CA SER A 226 20.37 12.09 11.36
C SER A 226 20.39 10.60 11.71
N PHE A 227 19.21 10.02 11.95
CA PHE A 227 19.05 8.59 12.20
C PHE A 227 19.02 7.79 10.89
N LEU A 228 18.19 8.22 9.93
CA LEU A 228 17.93 7.48 8.69
C LEU A 228 19.13 7.43 7.74
N SER A 229 20.04 8.41 7.79
CA SER A 229 21.28 8.39 7.01
C SER A 229 22.24 7.25 7.38
N GLY A 230 22.03 6.59 8.52
CA GLY A 230 22.78 5.39 8.92
C GLY A 230 22.34 4.11 8.21
N PHE A 231 21.24 4.14 7.45
CA PHE A 231 20.64 2.99 6.81
C PHE A 231 20.68 3.09 5.28
N ASP A 232 20.76 1.92 4.65
CA ASP A 232 20.78 1.76 3.20
C ASP A 232 19.35 1.63 2.64
N TYR A 233 18.42 1.09 3.44
CA TYR A 233 17.03 0.90 3.08
C TYR A 233 16.08 1.11 4.27
N ILE A 234 14.93 1.74 4.02
CA ILE A 234 13.95 2.17 5.02
C ILE A 234 12.59 1.58 4.63
N TYR A 235 11.93 0.89 5.56
CA TYR A 235 10.57 0.39 5.39
C TYR A 235 9.66 0.86 6.51
N THR A 236 8.50 1.41 6.18
CA THR A 236 7.59 1.97 7.20
C THR A 236 6.21 1.34 7.12
N ASP A 237 5.78 0.72 8.21
CA ASP A 237 4.48 0.06 8.35
C ASP A 237 3.96 0.21 9.79
N ILE A 238 3.30 1.34 10.08
CA ILE A 238 2.85 1.71 11.45
C ILE A 238 1.39 2.16 11.51
N TRP A 239 0.58 1.83 10.50
CA TRP A 239 -0.84 2.19 10.38
C TRP A 239 -1.71 0.96 10.15
N LYS A 240 -3.03 1.12 10.24
CA LYS A 240 -4.00 0.02 10.11
C LYS A 240 -4.62 -0.08 8.72
N SER A 241 -4.66 1.02 7.98
CA SER A 241 -5.36 1.12 6.70
C SER A 241 -4.78 2.24 5.83
N ALA A 242 -5.23 2.32 4.57
CA ALA A 242 -4.89 3.43 3.70
C ALA A 242 -5.30 4.81 4.27
N GLN A 243 -6.41 4.85 5.03
CA GLN A 243 -7.00 6.10 5.50
C GLN A 243 -6.17 6.78 6.61
N ASP A 244 -5.70 6.02 7.60
CA ASP A 244 -4.79 6.52 8.64
C ASP A 244 -3.33 6.54 8.15
N GLY A 245 -3.00 5.66 7.19
CA GLY A 245 -1.70 5.64 6.53
C GLY A 245 -1.34 6.97 5.88
N LEU A 246 -2.25 7.60 5.12
CA LEU A 246 -1.98 8.92 4.53
C LEU A 246 -1.63 9.99 5.59
N GLU A 247 -2.40 10.05 6.68
CA GLU A 247 -2.17 11.02 7.75
C GLU A 247 -0.82 10.79 8.45
N ILE A 248 -0.47 9.52 8.68
CA ILE A 248 0.80 9.16 9.32
C ILE A 248 1.98 9.43 8.39
N MET A 249 1.90 9.04 7.11
CA MET A 249 2.92 9.34 6.10
C MET A 249 3.15 10.85 6.00
N GLU A 250 2.08 11.66 5.97
CA GLU A 250 2.18 13.12 5.97
C GLU A 250 3.00 13.63 7.17
N LYS A 251 2.71 13.14 8.37
CA LYS A 251 3.46 13.51 9.60
C LYS A 251 4.93 13.08 9.56
N LEU A 252 5.25 11.92 8.98
CA LEU A 252 6.63 11.45 8.85
C LEU A 252 7.39 12.29 7.81
N LEU A 253 6.78 12.53 6.65
CA LEU A 253 7.37 13.29 5.55
C LEU A 253 7.60 14.76 5.91
N HIS A 254 6.75 15.36 6.76
CA HIS A 254 7.00 16.68 7.36
C HIS A 254 8.33 16.77 8.11
N GLN A 255 8.79 15.67 8.73
CA GLN A 255 10.05 15.66 9.46
C GLN A 255 11.24 15.51 8.53
N TYR A 256 11.11 14.60 7.55
CA TYR A 256 12.16 14.32 6.58
C TYR A 256 11.58 13.56 5.39
N VAL A 257 11.92 14.00 4.17
CA VAL A 257 11.65 13.25 2.94
C VAL A 257 12.89 12.46 2.58
N PRO A 258 12.93 11.13 2.78
CA PRO A 258 14.08 10.31 2.40
C PRO A 258 14.21 10.23 0.87
N PRO A 259 15.42 9.95 0.33
CA PRO A 259 15.58 9.66 -1.09
C PRO A 259 14.62 8.56 -1.55
N PHE A 260 13.91 8.79 -2.66
CA PHE A 260 12.84 7.93 -3.13
C PHE A 260 13.27 6.46 -3.26
N GLU A 261 14.46 6.20 -3.79
CA GLU A 261 14.99 4.85 -4.01
C GLU A 261 15.36 4.09 -2.72
N LYS A 262 15.41 4.78 -1.58
CA LYS A 262 15.81 4.20 -0.29
C LYS A 262 14.64 3.85 0.61
N ALA A 263 13.44 4.35 0.33
CA ALA A 263 12.33 4.29 1.27
C ALA A 263 11.04 3.80 0.61
N ASP A 264 10.46 2.78 1.22
CA ASP A 264 9.14 2.28 0.90
C ASP A 264 8.21 2.45 2.11
N PHE A 265 6.98 2.90 1.84
CA PHE A 265 5.87 2.91 2.80
C PHE A 265 4.91 1.78 2.43
N TRP A 266 4.41 1.03 3.42
CA TRP A 266 3.48 -0.06 3.18
C TRP A 266 2.23 0.44 2.45
N ILE A 267 1.80 -0.25 1.39
CA ILE A 267 0.61 0.13 0.58
C ILE A 267 0.54 1.62 0.17
N GLU A 268 1.69 2.28 -0.03
CA GLU A 268 1.79 3.72 -0.31
C GLU A 268 0.82 4.20 -1.39
N ASP A 269 0.74 3.47 -2.50
CA ASP A 269 -0.17 3.78 -3.60
C ASP A 269 -1.65 3.79 -3.15
N SER A 270 -2.04 2.93 -2.22
CA SER A 270 -3.40 2.90 -1.65
C SER A 270 -3.65 4.10 -0.74
N CYS A 271 -2.64 4.52 0.03
CA CYS A 271 -2.73 5.72 0.87
C CYS A 271 -2.80 7.01 0.01
N GLU A 272 -2.09 7.03 -1.11
CA GLU A 272 -1.98 8.18 -2.01
C GLU A 272 -3.11 8.29 -3.04
N GLU A 273 -3.99 7.30 -3.18
CA GLU A 273 -5.06 7.27 -4.19
C GLU A 273 -5.86 8.58 -4.25
N ILE A 274 -6.20 9.14 -3.08
CA ILE A 274 -6.91 10.42 -3.00
C ILE A 274 -6.08 11.60 -3.51
N MET A 275 -4.75 11.58 -3.34
CA MET A 275 -3.86 12.63 -3.83
C MET A 275 -3.89 12.70 -5.35
N TRP A 276 -3.97 11.57 -6.05
CA TRP A 276 -4.07 11.55 -7.52
C TRP A 276 -5.31 12.31 -7.99
N THR A 277 -6.46 12.04 -7.35
CA THR A 277 -7.72 12.74 -7.61
C THR A 277 -7.64 14.23 -7.26
N LEU A 278 -7.07 14.58 -6.11
CA LEU A 278 -6.95 15.98 -5.68
C LEU A 278 -6.04 16.79 -6.61
N ILE A 279 -4.91 16.22 -7.06
CA ILE A 279 -4.00 16.86 -8.01
C ILE A 279 -4.70 17.05 -9.35
N PHE A 280 -5.45 16.06 -9.81
CA PHE A 280 -6.29 16.19 -11.00
C PHE A 280 -7.30 17.34 -10.87
N LEU A 281 -8.07 17.39 -9.77
CA LEU A 281 -9.06 18.45 -9.53
C LEU A 281 -8.42 19.85 -9.47
N TYR A 282 -7.20 19.96 -8.95
CA TYR A 282 -6.43 21.19 -9.03
C TYR A 282 -6.15 21.59 -10.48
N PHE A 283 -5.66 20.67 -11.33
CA PHE A 283 -5.38 20.95 -12.73
C PHE A 283 -6.64 21.24 -13.56
N GLU A 284 -7.74 20.52 -13.30
CA GLU A 284 -9.05 20.78 -13.91
C GLU A 284 -9.54 22.18 -13.59
N ALA A 285 -9.45 22.59 -12.32
CA ALA A 285 -9.92 23.89 -11.89
C ALA A 285 -9.12 25.04 -12.52
N ILE A 286 -7.78 24.95 -12.56
CA ILE A 286 -6.96 26.00 -13.18
C ILE A 286 -7.11 26.05 -14.71
N ALA A 287 -7.44 24.93 -15.37
CA ALA A 287 -7.71 24.91 -16.81
C ALA A 287 -9.01 25.64 -17.17
N HIS A 288 -9.95 25.72 -16.23
CA HIS A 288 -11.26 26.34 -16.40
C HIS A 288 -11.43 27.67 -15.65
N ASP A 289 -10.35 28.24 -15.11
CA ASP A 289 -10.35 29.46 -14.29
C ASP A 289 -11.32 29.37 -13.09
N ARG A 290 -11.33 28.23 -12.39
CA ARG A 290 -12.17 27.94 -11.23
C ARG A 290 -11.33 27.68 -9.97
N ILE A 291 -12.02 27.66 -8.83
CA ILE A 291 -11.47 27.18 -7.57
C ILE A 291 -11.93 25.72 -7.42
N PRO A 292 -11.02 24.76 -7.16
CA PRO A 292 -11.43 23.37 -6.99
C PRO A 292 -12.29 23.24 -5.73
N GLU A 293 -13.47 22.64 -5.89
CA GLU A 293 -14.36 22.28 -4.78
C GLU A 293 -14.02 20.86 -4.34
N VAL A 294 -13.51 20.71 -3.12
CA VAL A 294 -13.18 19.42 -2.51
C VAL A 294 -13.98 19.22 -1.23
N ASN A 295 -14.13 17.96 -0.82
CA ASN A 295 -14.70 17.66 0.49
C ASN A 295 -13.85 18.33 1.59
N PRO A 296 -14.45 19.02 2.59
CA PRO A 296 -13.71 19.69 3.65
C PRO A 296 -12.64 18.84 4.36
N ILE A 297 -12.79 17.51 4.40
CA ILE A 297 -11.79 16.61 4.98
C ILE A 297 -10.45 16.63 4.22
N TYR A 298 -10.46 17.01 2.94
CA TYR A 298 -9.28 17.05 2.07
C TYR A 298 -8.77 18.48 1.79
N GLU A 299 -9.33 19.50 2.46
CA GLU A 299 -8.92 20.89 2.25
C GLU A 299 -7.45 21.11 2.64
N SER A 300 -6.95 20.39 3.67
CA SER A 300 -5.53 20.43 4.06
C SER A 300 -4.63 19.99 2.92
N GLN A 301 -4.92 18.83 2.31
CA GLN A 301 -4.16 18.27 1.19
C GLN A 301 -4.25 19.19 -0.04
N MET A 302 -5.43 19.74 -0.34
CA MET A 302 -5.60 20.69 -1.44
C MET A 302 -4.79 21.99 -1.22
N GLN A 303 -4.67 22.48 0.03
CA GLN A 303 -3.81 23.63 0.33
C GLN A 303 -2.34 23.34 0.05
N LYS A 304 -1.85 22.14 0.37
CA LYS A 304 -0.47 21.72 0.06
C LYS A 304 -0.23 21.61 -1.44
N ILE A 305 -1.17 21.01 -2.18
CA ILE A 305 -1.11 20.92 -3.65
C ILE A 305 -0.99 22.32 -4.26
N ARG A 306 -1.81 23.28 -3.81
CA ARG A 306 -1.70 24.69 -4.25
C ARG A 306 -0.36 25.31 -3.86
N ALA A 307 0.08 25.13 -2.61
CA ALA A 307 1.36 25.66 -2.15
C ALA A 307 2.55 25.14 -2.97
N TRP A 308 2.48 23.90 -3.46
CA TRP A 308 3.48 23.30 -4.34
C TRP A 308 3.41 23.84 -5.77
N PHE A 309 2.24 23.81 -6.41
CA PHE A 309 2.12 24.08 -7.85
C PHE A 309 1.90 25.56 -8.21
N ASP A 310 1.32 26.38 -7.33
CA ASP A 310 1.04 27.79 -7.61
C ASP A 310 2.32 28.59 -7.96
N PRO A 311 3.44 28.45 -7.21
CA PRO A 311 4.66 29.22 -7.47
C PRO A 311 5.38 28.84 -8.78
N ILE A 312 5.06 27.68 -9.37
CA ILE A 312 5.75 27.17 -10.55
C ILE A 312 5.29 27.93 -11.80
N GLU A 313 6.21 28.66 -12.42
CA GLU A 313 6.00 29.38 -13.70
C GLU A 313 6.14 28.43 -14.90
N HIS A 314 5.10 27.62 -15.12
CA HIS A 314 5.03 26.69 -16.25
C HIS A 314 3.63 26.66 -16.86
N THR A 315 3.55 26.53 -18.19
CA THR A 315 2.29 26.37 -18.91
C THR A 315 2.20 24.96 -19.47
N ILE A 316 1.26 24.18 -18.96
CA ILE A 316 0.96 22.84 -19.44
C ILE A 316 0.20 22.94 -20.76
N THR A 317 0.65 22.14 -21.74
CA THR A 317 0.01 22.06 -23.07
C THR A 317 -0.25 20.62 -23.53
N ASP A 318 0.31 19.64 -22.83
CA ASP A 318 0.16 18.20 -23.10
C ASP A 318 -0.45 17.51 -21.86
N PRO A 319 -1.51 16.68 -22.01
CA PRO A 319 -2.07 15.93 -20.88
C PRO A 319 -1.05 15.03 -20.17
N LYS A 320 0.02 14.59 -20.83
CA LYS A 320 1.09 13.80 -20.22
C LYS A 320 1.78 14.46 -19.05
N GLU A 321 1.80 15.80 -19.03
CA GLU A 321 2.36 16.55 -17.92
C GLU A 321 1.45 16.43 -16.68
N ILE A 322 0.13 16.51 -16.89
CA ILE A 322 -0.86 16.33 -15.82
C ILE A 322 -0.82 14.88 -15.30
N GLN A 323 -0.80 13.91 -16.23
CA GLN A 323 -0.61 12.48 -15.90
C GLN A 323 0.66 12.23 -15.10
N PHE A 324 1.77 12.90 -15.44
CA PHE A 324 3.00 12.83 -14.66
C PHE A 324 2.77 13.29 -13.23
N TYR A 325 2.29 14.53 -13.04
CA TYR A 325 2.12 15.11 -11.71
C TYR A 325 1.09 14.39 -10.84
N MET A 326 0.04 13.81 -11.43
CA MET A 326 -0.97 13.05 -10.70
C MET A 326 -0.41 11.79 -10.04
N TYR A 327 0.53 11.10 -10.67
CA TYR A 327 0.96 9.74 -10.29
C TYR A 327 2.44 9.63 -9.93
N ASP A 328 3.17 10.74 -9.90
CA ASP A 328 4.56 10.77 -9.48
C ASP A 328 4.66 10.77 -7.94
N THR A 329 4.85 9.60 -7.35
CA THR A 329 4.92 9.42 -5.89
C THR A 329 6.00 10.27 -5.24
N ASP A 330 7.16 10.49 -5.88
CA ASP A 330 8.17 11.39 -5.32
C ASP A 330 7.66 12.84 -5.21
N THR A 331 6.98 13.35 -6.24
CA THR A 331 6.29 14.64 -6.17
C THR A 331 5.22 14.65 -5.07
N ILE A 332 4.43 13.59 -4.92
CA ILE A 332 3.38 13.51 -3.89
C ILE A 332 3.99 13.53 -2.49
N ARG A 333 5.09 12.80 -2.24
CA ARG A 333 5.82 12.84 -0.96
C ARG A 333 6.28 14.27 -0.61
N HIS A 334 6.75 15.03 -1.59
CA HIS A 334 7.15 16.42 -1.38
C HIS A 334 5.97 17.38 -1.20
N ILE A 335 4.80 17.10 -1.79
CA ILE A 335 3.57 17.84 -1.50
C ILE A 335 3.12 17.56 -0.07
N LEU A 336 3.14 16.29 0.36
CA LEU A 336 2.73 15.89 1.71
C LEU A 336 3.62 16.48 2.80
N SER A 337 4.90 16.75 2.51
CA SER A 337 5.84 17.35 3.46
C SER A 337 5.73 18.87 3.65
N LEU A 338 4.81 19.55 2.96
CA LEU A 338 4.58 21.00 3.08
C LEU A 338 3.77 21.41 4.30
#